data_AF-A0A0P5W6G5-F1
#
_entry.id   AF-A0A0P5W6G5-F1
#
_cell.length_a   1.000
_cell.length_b   1.000
_cell.length_c   1.000
_cell.angle_alpha   90.00
_cell.angle_beta   90.00
_cell.angle_gamma   90.00
#
_symmetry.space_group_name_H-M   'P 1'
#
loop_
_entity.id
_entity.type
_entity.pdbx_description
1 polymer ?
#
loop_
_entity_poly.entity_id
_entity_poly.type
_entity_poly.pdbx_seq_one_letter_code
_entity_poly.pdbx_strand_id
1 'polypeptide(L)'
;MDTLHNAPTPKFSVAIKERHSRIKRVLAEIRREKPLGKSPLFKMSLTFPSFVWSPIIDSVYSFGTEQNLDNTKATVTASKKPLLRSYSTSSLKSTKSPEVPLIKNCSTQAVIPLKTGRKDVIRLNMLTRVANSSIIMKTQVASSQQSELATQRSHKLGAIPKYLTSRKAEWAHLEEEKLKNMPDPDCPIGHVIMPESERLETLNRLLKSQLELNEEFNCLPLSKDSLRIRQKKEDLEKQLIKVEEGIRVLSKPKVFVRLDS
;
A
#
# COMPACT_ATOMS: atom_id res chain seq x y z
N MET A 1 -74.33 -12.92 5.84
CA MET A 1 -73.62 -13.49 7.01
C MET A 1 -72.50 -14.35 6.46
N ASP A 2 -71.32 -13.76 6.35
CA ASP A 2 -70.48 -14.02 5.18
C ASP A 2 -69.30 -14.93 5.55
N THR A 3 -69.40 -16.20 5.19
CA THR A 3 -68.33 -17.19 5.35
C THR A 3 -67.27 -17.00 4.26
N LEU A 4 -66.38 -16.02 4.47
CA LEU A 4 -65.21 -15.81 3.62
C LEU A 4 -64.32 -17.06 3.61
N HIS A 5 -64.29 -17.74 2.46
CA HIS A 5 -63.41 -18.86 2.19
C HIS A 5 -61.95 -18.40 2.25
N ASN A 6 -61.20 -18.87 3.25
CA ASN A 6 -59.80 -18.48 3.43
C ASN A 6 -58.91 -19.34 2.51
N ALA A 7 -58.54 -18.78 1.35
CA ALA A 7 -57.78 -19.50 0.33
C ALA A 7 -56.35 -19.87 0.80
N PRO A 8 -55.84 -21.07 0.50
CA PRO A 8 -54.51 -21.49 0.92
C PRO A 8 -53.42 -20.64 0.24
N THR A 9 -52.70 -19.84 1.02
CA THR A 9 -51.66 -18.95 0.49
C THR A 9 -50.54 -19.73 -0.20
N PRO A 10 -50.10 -19.35 -1.41
CA PRO A 10 -49.10 -20.11 -2.16
C PRO A 10 -47.76 -20.17 -1.42
N LYS A 11 -47.12 -21.35 -1.39
CA LYS A 11 -45.87 -21.63 -0.65
C LYS A 11 -44.74 -20.64 -0.94
N PHE A 12 -44.71 -20.07 -2.15
CA PHE A 12 -43.77 -19.02 -2.57
C PHE A 12 -43.87 -17.73 -1.72
N SER A 13 -45.07 -17.36 -1.28
CA SER A 13 -45.32 -16.20 -0.40
C SER A 13 -44.63 -16.36 0.96
N VAL A 14 -44.71 -17.56 1.55
CA VAL A 14 -44.12 -17.88 2.85
C VAL A 14 -42.60 -17.74 2.81
N ALA A 15 -41.95 -18.30 1.78
CA ALA A 15 -40.50 -18.20 1.59
C ALA A 15 -40.00 -16.75 1.44
N ILE A 16 -40.76 -15.89 0.73
CA ILE A 16 -40.46 -14.45 0.62
C ILE A 16 -40.60 -13.75 1.97
N LYS A 17 -41.65 -14.06 2.74
CA LYS A 17 -41.90 -13.49 4.08
C LYS A 17 -40.82 -13.90 5.09
N GLU A 18 -40.33 -15.12 4.99
CA GLU A 18 -39.21 -15.63 5.78
C GLU A 18 -37.88 -14.96 5.39
N ARG A 19 -37.58 -14.86 4.09
CA ARG A 19 -36.38 -14.14 3.58
C ARG A 19 -36.37 -12.68 4.05
N HIS A 20 -37.49 -11.97 3.96
CA HIS A 20 -37.60 -10.60 4.49
C HIS A 20 -37.40 -10.54 6.00
N SER A 21 -37.95 -11.48 6.78
CA SER A 21 -37.74 -11.55 8.23
C SER A 21 -36.29 -11.85 8.60
N ARG A 22 -35.58 -12.64 7.80
CA ARG A 22 -34.14 -12.95 7.96
C ARG A 22 -33.27 -11.73 7.65
N ILE A 23 -33.58 -11.00 6.57
CA ILE A 23 -32.92 -9.73 6.21
C ILE A 23 -33.15 -8.67 7.31
N LYS A 24 -34.39 -8.51 7.81
CA LYS A 24 -34.70 -7.57 8.91
C LYS A 24 -33.91 -7.88 10.18
N ARG A 25 -33.72 -9.17 10.53
CA ARG A 25 -32.88 -9.57 11.67
C ARG A 25 -31.41 -9.20 11.47
N VAL A 26 -30.82 -9.49 10.32
CA VAL A 26 -29.42 -9.12 10.01
C VAL A 26 -29.21 -7.60 10.05
N LEU A 27 -30.13 -6.81 9.50
CA LEU A 27 -30.07 -5.35 9.55
C LEU A 27 -30.23 -4.78 10.97
N ALA A 28 -30.97 -5.47 11.85
CA ALA A 28 -31.08 -5.11 13.26
C ALA A 28 -29.82 -5.50 14.07
N GLU A 29 -29.13 -6.57 13.69
CA GLU A 29 -27.81 -6.96 14.24
C GLU A 29 -26.77 -5.89 13.91
N ILE A 30 -26.63 -5.54 12.63
CA ILE A 30 -25.71 -4.50 12.13
C ILE A 30 -25.95 -3.14 12.80
N ARG A 31 -27.18 -2.84 13.22
CA ARG A 31 -27.53 -1.60 13.93
C ARG A 31 -27.26 -1.67 15.45
N ARG A 32 -27.08 -2.86 16.02
CA ARG A 32 -26.74 -3.08 17.45
C ARG A 32 -25.25 -3.24 17.69
N GLU A 33 -24.49 -3.66 16.68
CA GLU A 33 -23.04 -3.47 16.62
C GLU A 33 -22.74 -1.97 16.82
N LYS A 34 -22.29 -1.61 18.02
CA LYS A 34 -21.92 -0.23 18.34
C LYS A 34 -20.80 0.17 17.38
N PRO A 35 -20.84 1.35 16.74
CA PRO A 35 -19.72 1.78 15.92
C PRO A 35 -18.47 1.81 16.81
N LEU A 36 -17.46 1.01 16.43
CA LEU A 36 -16.14 1.04 17.04
C LEU A 36 -15.68 2.49 17.15
N GLY A 37 -15.14 2.84 18.32
CA GLY A 37 -15.03 4.22 18.78
C GLY A 37 -14.42 5.16 17.74
N LYS A 38 -14.96 6.38 17.70
CA LYS A 38 -14.56 7.49 16.81
C LYS A 38 -13.03 7.58 16.65
N SER A 39 -12.48 7.01 15.60
CA SER A 39 -11.10 7.26 15.20
C SER A 39 -11.04 8.65 14.55
N PRO A 40 -10.01 9.47 14.83
CA PRO A 40 -9.93 10.84 14.30
C PRO A 40 -9.54 10.89 12.81
N LEU A 41 -9.38 9.74 12.13
CA LEU A 41 -8.72 9.63 10.83
C LEU A 41 -9.65 9.61 9.61
N PHE A 42 -10.97 9.70 9.76
CA PHE A 42 -11.89 9.73 8.61
C PHE A 42 -13.00 10.80 8.74
N LYS A 43 -12.59 12.07 8.66
CA LYS A 43 -13.44 13.18 8.22
C LYS A 43 -12.96 13.73 6.87
N MET A 44 -12.98 12.88 5.84
CA MET A 44 -12.92 13.35 4.46
C MET A 44 -14.34 13.71 4.03
N SER A 45 -14.63 15.01 3.90
CA SER A 45 -15.87 15.46 3.27
C SER A 45 -15.87 15.06 1.80
N LEU A 46 -16.87 14.29 1.38
CA LEU A 46 -17.10 13.95 -0.04
C LEU A 46 -17.71 15.14 -0.80
N THR A 47 -16.98 16.27 -0.81
CA THR A 47 -17.16 17.33 -1.79
C THR A 47 -16.36 16.95 -3.03
N PHE A 48 -17.02 16.31 -3.99
CA PHE A 48 -16.44 16.11 -5.33
C PHE A 48 -16.15 17.49 -5.94
N PRO A 49 -14.89 17.87 -6.22
CA PRO A 49 -14.61 18.99 -7.10
C PRO A 49 -15.10 18.58 -8.49
N SER A 50 -15.96 19.38 -9.09
CA SER A 50 -16.37 19.18 -10.48
C SER A 50 -15.14 19.14 -11.38
N PHE A 51 -15.08 18.12 -12.23
CA PHE A 51 -13.96 17.85 -13.13
C PHE A 51 -13.85 19.00 -14.15
N VAL A 52 -12.99 19.99 -13.87
CA VAL A 52 -12.60 21.04 -14.83
C VAL A 52 -11.22 20.69 -15.36
N TRP A 53 -11.16 20.43 -16.66
CA TRP A 53 -9.93 20.10 -17.37
C TRP A 53 -9.17 21.40 -17.65
N SER A 54 -8.36 21.85 -16.69
CA SER A 54 -7.49 23.03 -16.90
C SER A 54 -6.31 22.66 -17.81
N PRO A 55 -6.15 23.31 -18.97
CA PRO A 55 -4.96 23.14 -19.79
C PRO A 55 -3.76 23.86 -19.15
N ILE A 56 -2.57 23.33 -19.42
CA ILE A 56 -1.30 23.96 -19.07
C ILE A 56 -1.14 25.26 -19.86
N ILE A 57 -0.84 26.36 -19.18
CA ILE A 57 -0.39 27.61 -19.81
C ILE A 57 0.82 28.11 -19.01
N ASP A 58 1.95 28.30 -19.69
CA ASP A 58 3.13 28.96 -19.12
C ASP A 58 2.83 30.42 -18.78
N SER A 59 3.37 30.91 -17.66
CA SER A 59 3.52 32.35 -17.43
C SER A 59 4.87 32.64 -16.78
N VAL A 60 5.63 33.48 -17.46
CA VAL A 60 6.97 33.98 -17.08
C VAL A 60 6.80 35.36 -16.41
N TYR A 61 7.88 35.91 -15.82
CA TYR A 61 7.99 37.20 -15.09
C TYR A 61 7.53 37.14 -13.60
N SER A 62 8.41 37.27 -12.59
CA SER A 62 9.15 38.49 -12.11
C SER A 62 8.39 39.20 -10.97
N PHE A 63 8.98 39.83 -9.93
CA PHE A 63 10.38 40.01 -9.47
C PHE A 63 10.39 40.70 -8.08
N GLY A 64 11.37 40.43 -7.20
CA GLY A 64 11.74 41.24 -6.01
C GLY A 64 10.83 41.15 -4.76
N THR A 65 11.29 41.44 -3.51
CA THR A 65 12.59 41.96 -3.03
C THR A 65 12.86 41.56 -1.55
N GLU A 66 14.12 41.16 -1.25
CA GLU A 66 15.02 41.50 -0.10
C GLU A 66 14.50 41.59 1.37
N GLN A 67 15.29 41.35 2.44
CA GLN A 67 16.67 41.78 2.79
C GLN A 67 17.38 40.67 3.64
N ASN A 68 18.65 40.28 3.39
CA ASN A 68 19.94 40.85 3.89
C ASN A 68 20.23 40.45 5.37
N LEU A 69 21.42 40.06 5.86
CA LEU A 69 22.81 40.03 5.38
C LEU A 69 23.38 38.57 5.49
N ASP A 70 24.63 38.18 5.19
CA ASP A 70 25.85 38.87 4.69
C ASP A 70 26.74 37.90 3.83
N ASN A 71 28.03 38.20 3.64
CA ASN A 71 28.92 37.62 2.63
C ASN A 71 30.22 36.98 3.18
N THR A 72 30.67 35.88 2.56
CA THR A 72 32.10 35.68 2.23
C THR A 72 32.22 35.04 0.83
N LYS A 73 33.27 35.42 0.07
CA LYS A 73 33.42 35.10 -1.36
C LYS A 73 34.18 33.81 -1.61
N ALA A 74 33.71 32.98 -2.55
CA ALA A 74 34.56 32.10 -3.36
C ALA A 74 33.98 31.93 -4.77
N THR A 75 34.87 31.86 -5.77
CA THR A 75 34.59 32.19 -7.18
C THR A 75 34.49 30.96 -8.08
N VAL A 76 33.36 30.86 -8.82
CA VAL A 76 33.22 30.30 -10.19
C VAL A 76 33.70 28.86 -10.48
N THR A 77 32.74 27.99 -10.83
CA THR A 77 32.60 27.44 -12.20
C THR A 77 31.28 26.68 -12.34
N ALA A 78 30.46 27.05 -13.33
CA ALA A 78 29.18 26.38 -13.59
C ALA A 78 29.31 25.37 -14.75
N SER A 79 29.10 24.08 -14.47
CA SER A 79 28.92 23.04 -15.49
C SER A 79 27.74 22.12 -15.14
N LYS A 80 26.52 22.66 -15.24
CA LYS A 80 25.30 21.85 -15.12
C LYS A 80 25.07 21.07 -16.42
N LYS A 81 25.67 19.88 -16.53
CA LYS A 81 25.28 18.90 -17.56
C LYS A 81 23.96 18.24 -17.11
N PRO A 82 22.85 18.35 -17.86
CA PRO A 82 21.66 17.58 -17.55
C PRO A 82 21.93 16.10 -17.83
N LEU A 83 21.84 15.27 -16.80
CA LEU A 83 21.81 13.81 -16.93
C LEU A 83 20.51 13.43 -17.67
N LEU A 84 20.63 13.19 -18.98
CA LEU A 84 19.55 12.62 -19.78
C LEU A 84 19.23 11.22 -19.26
N ARG A 85 18.11 11.09 -18.56
CA ARG A 85 17.56 9.81 -18.12
C ARG A 85 17.00 9.07 -19.34
N SER A 86 17.84 8.27 -19.98
CA SER A 86 17.44 7.39 -21.08
C SER A 86 16.38 6.39 -20.61
N TYR A 87 15.15 6.56 -21.05
CA TYR A 87 14.18 5.48 -21.08
C TYR A 87 14.44 4.65 -22.34
N SER A 88 14.93 3.43 -22.17
CA SER A 88 15.09 2.48 -23.27
C SER A 88 13.71 2.01 -23.74
N THR A 89 13.13 2.68 -24.74
CA THR A 89 12.03 2.13 -25.51
C THR A 89 12.57 1.02 -26.41
N SER A 90 12.50 -0.22 -25.92
CA SER A 90 12.78 -1.40 -26.72
C SER A 90 11.81 -1.45 -27.90
N SER A 91 12.32 -1.12 -29.09
CA SER A 91 11.58 -1.22 -30.34
C SER A 91 11.18 -2.67 -30.58
N LEU A 92 9.92 -2.99 -30.30
CA LEU A 92 9.33 -4.27 -30.67
C LEU A 92 9.20 -4.29 -32.20
N LYS A 93 10.03 -5.12 -32.85
CA LYS A 93 9.92 -5.41 -34.27
C LYS A 93 8.58 -6.08 -34.54
N SER A 94 7.61 -5.30 -35.01
CA SER A 94 6.33 -5.80 -35.50
C SER A 94 6.55 -6.67 -36.73
N THR A 95 6.45 -7.99 -36.57
CA THR A 95 6.34 -8.91 -37.70
C THR A 95 4.95 -8.77 -38.31
N LYS A 96 4.90 -8.29 -39.55
CA LYS A 96 3.70 -8.07 -40.36
C LYS A 96 2.58 -9.09 -40.11
N SER A 97 1.49 -8.64 -39.49
CA SER A 97 0.17 -9.23 -39.74
C SER A 97 -0.23 -8.93 -41.20
N PRO A 98 -0.82 -9.88 -41.94
CA PRO A 98 -1.31 -9.61 -43.28
C PRO A 98 -2.55 -8.71 -43.22
N GLU A 99 -2.53 -7.62 -43.98
CA GLU A 99 -3.67 -6.72 -44.13
C GLU A 99 -4.82 -7.41 -44.89
N VAL A 100 -6.04 -7.20 -44.41
CA VAL A 100 -7.26 -7.67 -45.08
C VAL A 100 -7.52 -6.76 -46.28
N PRO A 101 -7.60 -7.27 -47.52
CA PRO A 101 -7.90 -6.44 -48.68
C PRO A 101 -9.35 -5.96 -48.61
N LEU A 102 -9.51 -4.64 -48.54
CA LEU A 102 -10.78 -3.93 -48.69
C LEU A 102 -11.41 -4.28 -50.04
N ILE A 103 -12.46 -5.09 -50.04
CA ILE A 103 -13.26 -5.36 -51.24
C ILE A 103 -13.99 -4.06 -51.61
N LYS A 104 -13.52 -3.41 -52.67
CA LYS A 104 -14.19 -2.26 -53.28
C LYS A 104 -15.34 -2.80 -54.14
N ASN A 105 -16.57 -2.43 -53.78
CA ASN A 105 -17.77 -2.82 -54.50
C ASN A 105 -17.87 -2.06 -55.84
N CYS A 106 -17.09 -2.47 -56.84
CA CYS A 106 -17.20 -1.92 -58.19
C CYS A 106 -18.23 -2.73 -59.00
N SER A 107 -19.37 -2.09 -59.27
CA SER A 107 -20.38 -2.60 -60.20
C SER A 107 -19.85 -2.52 -61.63
N THR A 108 -19.17 -3.58 -62.07
CA THR A 108 -19.11 -3.93 -63.49
C THR A 108 -19.89 -5.23 -63.66
N GLN A 109 -20.98 -5.19 -64.42
CA GLN A 109 -21.77 -6.38 -64.72
C GLN A 109 -20.98 -7.30 -65.67
N ALA A 110 -20.09 -8.11 -65.11
CA ALA A 110 -19.66 -9.33 -65.75
C ALA A 110 -20.87 -10.26 -65.80
N VAL A 111 -21.60 -10.23 -66.92
CA VAL A 111 -22.66 -11.19 -67.23
C VAL A 111 -22.02 -12.58 -67.26
N ILE A 112 -22.07 -13.29 -66.13
CA ILE A 112 -21.74 -14.71 -66.09
C ILE A 112 -22.83 -15.39 -66.92
N PRO A 113 -22.54 -15.98 -68.08
CA PRO A 113 -23.54 -16.74 -68.79
C PRO A 113 -23.91 -17.92 -67.89
N LEU A 114 -25.16 -17.96 -67.43
CA LEU A 114 -25.70 -19.15 -66.79
C LEU A 114 -25.68 -20.27 -67.82
N LYS A 115 -24.59 -21.04 -67.85
CA LYS A 115 -24.57 -22.33 -68.52
C LYS A 115 -25.52 -23.25 -67.75
N THR A 116 -26.78 -23.23 -68.17
CA THR A 116 -27.84 -24.18 -67.85
C THR A 116 -27.55 -25.55 -68.48
N GLY A 117 -26.31 -26.02 -68.38
CA GLY A 117 -25.93 -27.39 -68.67
C GLY A 117 -26.53 -28.32 -67.60
N ARG A 118 -26.79 -29.57 -68.00
CA ARG A 118 -27.18 -30.63 -67.05
C ARG A 118 -26.18 -30.66 -65.90
N LYS A 119 -26.67 -30.46 -64.67
CA LYS A 119 -25.85 -30.52 -63.46
C LYS A 119 -25.36 -31.95 -63.29
N ASP A 120 -24.05 -32.13 -63.31
CA ASP A 120 -23.41 -33.44 -63.17
C ASP A 120 -23.43 -33.87 -61.69
N VAL A 121 -24.55 -34.46 -61.27
CA VAL A 121 -24.91 -34.71 -59.87
C VAL A 121 -23.85 -35.57 -59.16
N ILE A 122 -23.24 -36.51 -59.89
CA ILE A 122 -22.19 -37.40 -59.37
C ILE A 122 -20.96 -36.57 -58.97
N ARG A 123 -20.50 -35.68 -59.86
CA ARG A 123 -19.36 -34.79 -59.62
C ARG A 123 -19.64 -33.79 -58.50
N LEU A 124 -20.85 -33.24 -58.44
CA LEU A 124 -21.26 -32.32 -57.37
C LEU A 124 -21.26 -33.03 -56.01
N ASN A 125 -21.83 -34.23 -55.91
CA ASN A 125 -21.84 -35.02 -54.68
C ASN A 125 -20.44 -35.42 -54.22
N MET A 126 -19.53 -35.76 -55.15
CA MET A 126 -18.13 -36.07 -54.83
C MET A 126 -17.43 -34.85 -54.21
N LEU A 127 -17.53 -33.67 -54.85
CA LEU A 127 -16.92 -32.43 -54.36
C LEU A 127 -17.49 -32.03 -52.98
N THR A 128 -18.82 -32.10 -52.82
CA THR A 128 -19.48 -31.84 -51.53
C THR A 128 -19.02 -32.81 -50.45
N ARG A 129 -18.83 -34.10 -50.75
CA ARG A 129 -18.36 -35.10 -49.76
C ARG A 129 -16.93 -34.85 -49.32
N VAL A 130 -16.03 -34.46 -50.23
CA VAL A 130 -14.63 -34.13 -49.93
C VAL A 130 -14.52 -32.81 -49.14
N ALA A 131 -15.30 -31.79 -49.50
CA ALA A 131 -15.37 -30.54 -48.73
C ALA A 131 -15.88 -30.82 -47.31
N ASN A 132 -16.99 -31.55 -47.18
CA ASN A 132 -17.60 -31.85 -45.89
C ASN A 132 -16.73 -32.74 -45.00
N SER A 133 -15.98 -33.72 -45.53
CA SER A 133 -15.06 -34.53 -44.72
C SER A 133 -13.95 -33.68 -44.09
N SER A 134 -13.42 -32.69 -44.82
CA SER A 134 -12.43 -31.75 -44.28
C SER A 134 -13.00 -30.85 -43.17
N ILE A 135 -14.29 -30.50 -43.24
CA ILE A 135 -15.00 -29.70 -42.24
C ILE A 135 -15.25 -30.55 -40.99
N ILE A 136 -15.78 -31.77 -41.15
CA ILE A 136 -16.06 -32.70 -40.05
C ILE A 136 -14.81 -32.98 -39.21
N MET A 137 -13.67 -33.25 -39.87
CA MET A 137 -12.38 -33.47 -39.19
C MET A 137 -11.92 -32.24 -38.40
N LYS A 138 -12.06 -31.03 -38.97
CA LYS A 138 -11.74 -29.77 -38.28
C LYS A 138 -12.66 -29.53 -37.08
N THR A 139 -13.97 -29.79 -37.21
CA THR A 139 -14.94 -29.64 -36.12
C THR A 139 -14.67 -30.61 -34.97
N GLN A 140 -14.28 -31.86 -35.26
CA GLN A 140 -13.91 -32.84 -34.22
C GLN A 140 -12.66 -32.38 -33.45
N VAL A 141 -11.58 -32.01 -34.14
CA VAL A 141 -10.35 -31.49 -33.50
C VAL A 141 -10.63 -30.21 -32.70
N ALA A 142 -11.42 -29.28 -33.23
CA ALA A 142 -11.83 -28.08 -32.53
C ALA A 142 -12.64 -28.40 -31.26
N SER A 143 -13.56 -29.37 -31.31
CA SER A 143 -14.40 -29.73 -30.16
C SER A 143 -13.60 -30.32 -29.00
N SER A 144 -12.59 -31.15 -29.28
CA SER A 144 -11.67 -31.69 -28.28
C SER A 144 -10.76 -30.61 -27.67
N GLN A 145 -10.23 -29.70 -28.50
CA GLN A 145 -9.45 -28.56 -28.00
C GLN A 145 -10.31 -27.60 -27.17
N GLN A 146 -11.59 -27.43 -27.51
CA GLN A 146 -12.50 -26.50 -26.84
C GLN A 146 -12.95 -27.01 -25.47
N SER A 147 -13.08 -28.33 -25.27
CA SER A 147 -13.36 -28.90 -23.95
C SER A 147 -12.14 -28.84 -23.02
N GLU A 148 -10.95 -29.10 -23.54
CA GLU A 148 -9.68 -29.04 -22.80
C GLU A 148 -9.32 -27.59 -22.40
N LEU A 149 -9.58 -26.61 -23.28
CA LEU A 149 -9.46 -25.20 -22.94
C LEU A 149 -10.55 -24.73 -21.96
N ALA A 150 -11.73 -25.35 -21.94
CA ALA A 150 -12.79 -25.01 -20.99
C ALA A 150 -12.44 -25.46 -19.55
N THR A 151 -11.86 -26.64 -19.38
CA THR A 151 -11.36 -27.09 -18.06
C THR A 151 -10.20 -26.23 -17.56
N GLN A 152 -9.27 -25.82 -18.44
CA GLN A 152 -8.17 -24.93 -18.08
C GLN A 152 -8.61 -23.48 -17.72
N ARG A 153 -9.75 -23.02 -18.24
CA ARG A 153 -10.31 -21.68 -17.98
C ARG A 153 -11.30 -21.62 -16.81
N SER A 154 -11.51 -22.73 -16.10
CA SER A 154 -12.46 -22.82 -14.98
C SER A 154 -11.93 -22.15 -13.70
N HIS A 155 -11.86 -20.81 -13.72
CA HIS A 155 -11.69 -20.02 -12.50
C HIS A 155 -13.00 -20.11 -11.69
N LYS A 156 -12.93 -20.68 -10.48
CA LYS A 156 -14.10 -20.83 -9.60
C LYS A 156 -14.76 -19.47 -9.36
N LEU A 157 -16.02 -19.33 -9.73
CA LEU A 157 -16.77 -18.10 -9.51
C LEU A 157 -16.85 -17.78 -8.01
N GLY A 158 -16.59 -16.53 -7.64
CA GLY A 158 -16.50 -16.10 -6.23
C GLY A 158 -15.17 -16.40 -5.54
N ALA A 159 -14.23 -17.12 -6.17
CA ALA A 159 -12.86 -17.22 -5.63
C ALA A 159 -12.09 -15.92 -5.88
N ILE A 160 -11.17 -15.59 -4.97
CA ILE A 160 -10.27 -14.43 -5.12
C ILE A 160 -9.08 -14.85 -6.00
N PRO A 161 -8.75 -14.11 -7.07
CA PRO A 161 -7.56 -14.37 -7.88
C PRO A 161 -6.25 -14.40 -7.08
N LYS A 162 -5.35 -15.34 -7.41
CA LYS A 162 -4.08 -15.57 -6.70
C LYS A 162 -3.25 -14.30 -6.47
N TYR A 163 -3.21 -13.38 -7.45
CA TYR A 163 -2.43 -12.14 -7.33
C TYR A 163 -2.93 -11.21 -6.22
N LEU A 164 -4.24 -11.21 -5.92
CA LEU A 164 -4.80 -10.41 -4.82
C LEU A 164 -4.47 -11.05 -3.46
N THR A 165 -4.48 -12.38 -3.37
CA THR A 165 -4.07 -13.08 -2.13
C THR A 165 -2.58 -12.91 -1.86
N SER A 166 -1.72 -13.01 -2.89
CA SER A 166 -0.28 -12.72 -2.77
C SER A 166 -0.04 -11.28 -2.36
N ARG A 167 -0.67 -10.31 -3.04
CA ARG A 167 -0.54 -8.88 -2.70
C ARG A 167 -1.00 -8.54 -1.29
N LYS A 168 -2.06 -9.19 -0.78
CA LYS A 168 -2.49 -9.01 0.62
C LYS A 168 -1.43 -9.54 1.61
N ALA A 169 -0.77 -10.65 1.29
CA ALA A 169 0.33 -11.18 2.11
C ALA A 169 1.58 -10.28 2.04
N GLU A 170 1.94 -9.78 0.84
CA GLU A 170 3.01 -8.79 0.64
C GLU A 170 2.76 -7.53 1.49
N TRP A 171 1.55 -6.97 1.45
CA TRP A 171 1.20 -5.78 2.25
C TRP A 171 1.21 -6.06 3.77
N ALA A 172 0.78 -7.26 4.20
CA ALA A 172 0.85 -7.64 5.61
C ALA A 172 2.30 -7.72 6.10
N HIS A 173 3.19 -8.32 5.30
CA HIS A 173 4.62 -8.40 5.59
C HIS A 173 5.27 -7.01 5.67
N LEU A 174 5.02 -6.17 4.66
CA LEU A 174 5.58 -4.81 4.60
C LEU A 174 5.08 -3.92 5.75
N GLU A 175 3.82 -4.03 6.17
CA GLU A 175 3.32 -3.28 7.32
C GLU A 175 3.90 -3.81 8.64
N GLU A 176 4.14 -5.13 8.76
CA GLU A 176 4.83 -5.70 9.92
C GLU A 176 6.30 -5.24 10.01
N GLU A 177 7.04 -5.26 8.90
CA GLU A 177 8.40 -4.72 8.81
C GLU A 177 8.44 -3.22 9.12
N LYS A 178 7.48 -2.46 8.59
CA LYS A 178 7.34 -1.03 8.87
C LYS A 178 7.03 -0.75 10.33
N LEU A 179 6.17 -1.52 10.98
CA LEU A 179 5.87 -1.39 12.42
C LEU A 179 7.09 -1.76 13.28
N LYS A 180 7.87 -2.77 12.90
CA LYS A 180 9.13 -3.14 13.57
C LYS A 180 10.22 -2.07 13.44
N ASN A 181 10.31 -1.43 12.27
CA ASN A 181 11.29 -0.40 11.95
C ASN A 181 10.81 1.03 12.27
N MET A 182 9.57 1.21 12.72
CA MET A 182 9.04 2.53 13.05
C MET A 182 9.76 3.06 14.30
N PRO A 183 10.48 4.20 14.22
CA PRO A 183 11.10 4.77 15.39
C PRO A 183 10.01 5.15 16.41
N ASP A 184 10.34 5.02 17.70
CA ASP A 184 9.47 5.39 18.81
C ASP A 184 9.03 6.85 18.63
N PRO A 185 7.71 7.17 18.56
CA PRO A 185 7.25 8.53 18.30
C PRO A 185 7.68 9.55 19.38
N ASP A 186 8.05 9.07 20.56
CA ASP A 186 8.58 9.88 21.66
C ASP A 186 10.09 10.18 21.52
N CYS A 187 10.79 9.57 20.55
CA CYS A 187 12.23 9.74 20.36
C CYS A 187 12.55 11.08 19.67
N PRO A 188 13.30 12.00 20.32
CA PRO A 188 13.62 13.29 19.72
C PRO A 188 14.61 13.18 18.56
N ILE A 189 14.51 14.10 17.60
CA ILE A 189 15.38 14.17 16.41
C ILE A 189 16.86 14.22 16.84
N GLY A 190 17.72 13.45 16.16
CA GLY A 190 19.16 13.39 16.45
C GLY A 190 19.53 12.62 17.72
N HIS A 191 18.58 11.88 18.32
CA HIS A 191 18.82 11.03 19.47
C HIS A 191 18.49 9.56 19.15
N VAL A 192 19.07 8.65 19.94
CA VAL A 192 18.86 7.21 19.87
C VAL A 192 18.62 6.67 21.28
N ILE A 193 17.85 5.58 21.40
CA ILE A 193 17.60 4.90 22.69
C ILE A 193 18.89 4.22 23.16
N MET A 194 19.33 4.50 24.39
CA MET A 194 20.41 3.78 25.06
C MET A 194 19.99 2.32 25.29
N PRO A 195 20.82 1.32 24.91
CA PRO A 195 20.50 -0.09 25.13
C PRO A 195 20.44 -0.41 26.64
N GLU A 196 19.57 -1.35 27.02
CA GLU A 196 19.27 -1.60 28.43
C GLU A 196 20.47 -2.11 29.23
N SER A 197 21.35 -2.93 28.64
CA SER A 197 22.58 -3.39 29.29
C SER A 197 23.49 -2.22 29.69
N GLU A 198 23.79 -1.32 28.76
CA GLU A 198 24.64 -0.14 28.98
C GLU A 198 24.01 0.83 29.99
N ARG A 199 22.68 1.00 29.94
CA ARG A 199 21.91 1.78 30.91
C ARG A 199 22.06 1.23 32.32
N LEU A 200 21.91 -0.08 32.49
CA LEU A 200 22.02 -0.75 33.79
C LEU A 200 23.47 -0.78 34.31
N GLU A 201 24.46 -1.02 33.45
CA GLU A 201 25.88 -0.94 33.80
C GLU A 201 26.27 0.46 34.29
N THR A 202 25.84 1.50 33.58
CA THR A 202 26.09 2.89 33.96
C THR A 202 25.36 3.29 35.24
N LEU A 203 24.10 2.87 35.40
CA LEU A 203 23.33 3.07 36.63
C LEU A 203 24.02 2.42 37.85
N ASN A 204 24.48 1.17 37.71
CA ASN A 204 25.21 0.47 38.76
C ASN A 204 26.55 1.15 39.11
N ARG A 205 27.24 1.72 38.12
CA ARG A 205 28.47 2.51 38.35
C ARG A 205 28.17 3.80 39.15
N LEU A 206 27.09 4.50 38.83
CA LEU A 206 26.69 5.70 39.58
C LEU A 206 26.24 5.37 41.00
N LEU A 207 25.48 4.29 41.21
CA LEU A 207 25.06 3.86 42.55
C LEU A 207 26.25 3.54 43.46
N LYS A 208 27.29 2.88 42.94
CA LYS A 208 28.55 2.65 43.70
C LYS A 208 29.23 3.96 44.08
N SER A 209 29.40 4.87 43.11
CA SER A 209 29.97 6.18 43.36
C SER A 209 29.15 7.02 44.35
N GLN A 210 27.81 6.90 44.36
CA GLN A 210 26.96 7.55 45.34
C GLN A 210 27.21 7.03 46.76
N LEU A 211 27.43 5.73 46.94
CA LEU A 211 27.78 5.14 48.24
C LEU A 211 29.15 5.62 48.71
N GLU A 212 30.17 5.55 47.85
CA GLU A 212 31.53 6.03 48.13
C GLU A 212 31.55 7.52 48.54
N LEU A 213 30.82 8.38 47.82
CA LEU A 213 30.70 9.81 48.15
C LEU A 213 29.96 10.06 49.47
N ASN A 214 28.95 9.24 49.80
CA ASN A 214 28.26 9.33 51.08
C ASN A 214 29.15 8.89 52.25
N GLU A 215 29.96 7.83 52.07
CA GLU A 215 30.95 7.42 53.06
C GLU A 215 31.97 8.55 53.31
N GLU A 216 32.52 9.15 52.25
CA GLU A 216 33.42 10.30 52.37
C GLU A 216 32.80 11.53 53.04
N PHE A 217 31.52 11.81 52.74
CA PHE A 217 30.77 12.91 53.35
C PHE A 217 30.49 12.66 54.83
N ASN A 218 30.13 11.42 55.20
CA ASN A 218 29.90 11.00 56.58
C ASN A 218 31.20 10.95 57.41
N CYS A 219 32.36 10.79 56.78
CA CYS A 219 33.67 10.92 57.41
C CYS A 219 34.13 12.37 57.64
N LEU A 220 33.37 13.39 57.21
CA LEU A 220 33.71 14.79 57.50
C LEU A 220 33.54 15.11 59.00
N PRO A 221 34.43 15.92 59.59
CA PRO A 221 34.26 16.36 60.98
C PRO A 221 33.02 17.24 61.12
N LEU A 222 32.30 17.09 62.23
CA LEU A 222 31.07 17.85 62.52
C LEU A 222 31.29 19.37 62.53
N SER A 223 32.48 19.83 62.94
CA SER A 223 32.80 21.27 62.96
C SER A 223 33.37 21.76 61.63
N LYS A 224 32.81 22.86 61.14
CA LYS A 224 33.07 23.44 59.81
C LYS A 224 33.90 24.72 59.89
N ASP A 225 34.89 24.76 60.78
CA ASP A 225 35.58 26.01 61.11
C ASP A 225 36.66 26.38 60.11
N SER A 226 37.41 25.40 59.59
CA SER A 226 38.43 25.64 58.57
C SER A 226 37.84 25.76 57.17
N LEU A 227 38.41 26.66 56.35
CA LEU A 227 38.06 26.82 54.94
C LEU A 227 38.19 25.52 54.15
N ARG A 228 39.23 24.72 54.43
CA ARG A 228 39.48 23.42 53.77
C ARG A 228 38.35 22.42 54.00
N ILE A 229 37.78 22.37 55.21
CA ILE A 229 36.63 21.48 55.52
C ILE A 229 35.39 21.97 54.78
N ARG A 230 35.14 23.29 54.73
CA ARG A 230 34.02 23.88 53.99
C ARG A 230 34.10 23.56 52.48
N GLN A 231 35.28 23.75 51.88
CA GLN A 231 35.53 23.45 50.48
C GLN A 231 35.35 21.95 50.17
N LYS A 232 35.99 21.05 50.93
CA LYS A 232 35.80 19.59 50.73
C LYS A 232 34.32 19.20 50.84
N LYS A 233 33.58 19.78 51.80
CA LYS A 233 32.14 19.55 51.93
C LYS A 233 31.38 20.01 50.68
N GLU A 234 31.59 21.25 50.25
CA GLU A 234 30.91 21.84 49.09
C GLU A 234 31.21 21.06 47.80
N ASP A 235 32.44 20.57 47.64
CA ASP A 235 32.84 19.76 46.49
C ASP A 235 32.19 18.36 46.50
N LEU A 236 32.10 17.71 47.67
CA LEU A 236 31.35 16.45 47.82
C LEU A 236 29.85 16.65 47.54
N GLU A 237 29.23 17.72 48.04
CA GLU A 237 27.82 18.05 47.75
C GLU A 237 27.59 18.26 46.24
N LYS A 238 28.47 19.01 45.57
CA LYS A 238 28.42 19.20 44.09
C LYS A 238 28.59 17.88 43.32
N GLN A 239 29.44 16.97 43.80
CA GLN A 239 29.63 15.66 43.17
C GLN A 239 28.41 14.76 43.39
N LEU A 240 27.86 14.74 44.60
CA LEU A 240 26.67 13.96 44.94
C LEU A 240 25.47 14.40 44.09
N ILE A 241 25.23 15.71 43.95
CA ILE A 241 24.16 16.27 43.09
C ILE A 241 24.30 15.76 41.64
N LYS A 242 25.52 15.80 41.06
CA LYS A 242 25.77 15.31 39.69
C LYS A 242 25.48 13.81 39.54
N VAL A 243 25.89 13.01 40.53
CA VAL A 243 25.66 11.55 40.53
C VAL A 243 24.16 11.27 40.68
N GLU A 244 23.46 11.97 41.57
CA GLU A 244 22.01 11.86 41.75
C GLU A 244 21.20 12.28 40.52
N GLU A 245 21.63 13.33 39.81
CA GLU A 245 21.05 13.71 38.52
C GLU A 245 21.25 12.62 37.47
N GLY A 246 22.45 12.03 37.38
CA GLY A 246 22.72 10.89 36.52
C GLY A 246 21.85 9.66 36.84
N ILE A 247 21.69 9.33 38.14
CA ILE A 247 20.79 8.26 38.60
C ILE A 247 19.34 8.59 38.24
N ARG A 248 18.88 9.83 38.44
CA ARG A 248 17.52 10.30 38.09
C ARG A 248 17.23 10.20 36.58
N VAL A 249 18.24 10.35 35.73
CA VAL A 249 18.11 10.13 34.28
C VAL A 249 18.09 8.63 33.95
N LEU A 250 19.04 7.84 34.47
CA LEU A 250 19.25 6.43 34.08
C LEU A 250 18.31 5.41 34.76
N SER A 251 17.68 5.79 35.87
CA SER A 251 16.60 5.04 36.53
C SER A 251 15.32 4.95 35.69
N LYS A 252 15.16 5.83 34.69
CA LYS A 252 14.06 5.73 33.72
C LYS A 252 14.24 4.46 32.85
N PRO A 253 13.16 3.78 32.45
CA PRO A 253 13.25 2.58 31.62
C PRO A 253 13.72 2.88 30.20
N LYS A 254 13.34 4.03 29.65
CA LYS A 254 13.82 4.56 28.36
C LYS A 254 14.71 5.77 28.61
N VAL A 255 15.90 5.79 28.01
CA VAL A 255 16.85 6.90 28.04
C VAL A 255 17.28 7.18 26.61
N PHE A 256 17.27 8.44 26.20
CA PHE A 256 17.70 8.88 24.87
C PHE A 256 19.05 9.58 24.97
N VAL A 257 19.98 9.20 24.09
CA VAL A 257 21.33 9.78 23.99
C VAL A 257 21.42 10.51 22.65
N ARG A 258 22.06 11.68 22.66
CA ARG A 258 22.32 12.45 21.45
C ARG A 258 23.39 11.75 20.62
N LEU A 259 23.23 11.69 19.30
CA LEU A 259 24.30 11.26 18.42
C LEU A 259 25.34 12.37 18.32
N ASP A 260 26.57 12.06 18.74
CA ASP A 260 27.73 12.92 18.55
C ASP A 260 28.23 12.78 17.09
N SER A 261 28.55 13.92 16.47
CA SER A 261 28.91 14.06 15.04
C SER A 261 30.32 14.62 14.87
#